data_AF-A0A4Q3FT39-F1
#
_entry.id   AF-A0A4Q3FT39-F1
#
_cell.length_a   1.000
_cell.length_b   1.000
_cell.length_c   1.000
_cell.angle_alpha   90.00
_cell.angle_beta   90.00
_cell.angle_gamma   90.00
#
_symmetry.space_group_name_H-M   'P 1'
#
loop_
_entity.id
_entity.type
_entity.pdbx_description
1 polymer ?
#
loop_
_entity_poly.entity_id
_entity_poly.type
_entity_poly.pdbx_seq_one_letter_code
_entity_poly.pdbx_strand_id
1 'polypeptide(L)'
;MAGLALSLSVPAAAVAGPMEDAILAEINFARAHPQEYARRLMLQPVTAWGRALQAGGQPSDPEALAEAVDALLRQTPLPPLEPDDILATAALEHVESQGAAGHVGHNSPDGERFYERLRRHGAERSAILAENIAYG
;
A
#
# COMPACT_ATOMS: atom_id res chain seq x y z
N MET A 1 -7.89 -6.70 -49.14
CA MET A 1 -7.39 -5.63 -48.23
C MET A 1 -8.28 -5.61 -47.00
N ALA A 2 -8.06 -6.52 -46.05
CA ALA A 2 -8.80 -6.55 -44.79
C ALA A 2 -8.07 -5.66 -43.79
N GLY A 3 -8.70 -4.57 -43.37
CA GLY A 3 -8.13 -3.62 -42.41
C GLY A 3 -8.19 -4.19 -41.00
N LEU A 4 -7.03 -4.31 -40.35
CA LEU A 4 -6.92 -4.58 -38.93
C LEU A 4 -7.31 -3.30 -38.17
N ALA A 5 -8.42 -3.32 -37.45
CA ALA A 5 -8.75 -2.26 -36.51
C ALA A 5 -7.98 -2.51 -35.21
N LEU A 6 -7.00 -1.66 -34.92
CA LEU A 6 -6.30 -1.66 -33.64
C LEU A 6 -7.18 -0.93 -32.62
N SER A 7 -7.84 -1.68 -31.73
CA SER A 7 -8.56 -1.11 -30.59
C SER A 7 -7.53 -0.67 -29.54
N LEU A 8 -7.27 0.63 -29.45
CA LEU A 8 -6.54 1.23 -28.34
C LEU A 8 -7.45 1.20 -27.11
N SER A 9 -7.26 0.22 -26.23
CA SER A 9 -7.84 0.25 -24.89
C SER A 9 -7.04 1.27 -24.09
N VAL A 10 -7.61 2.45 -23.86
CA VAL A 10 -7.06 3.39 -22.88
C VAL A 10 -7.32 2.77 -21.51
N PRO A 11 -6.30 2.48 -20.68
CA PRO A 11 -6.56 2.03 -19.32
C PRO A 11 -7.37 3.13 -18.62
N ALA A 12 -8.54 2.77 -18.09
CA ALA A 12 -9.32 3.68 -17.28
C ALA A 12 -8.49 4.03 -16.04
N ALA A 13 -8.38 5.32 -15.72
CA ALA A 13 -7.76 5.74 -14.47
C ALA A 13 -8.47 5.05 -13.30
N ALA A 14 -7.71 4.45 -12.41
CA ALA A 14 -8.27 3.81 -11.23
C ALA A 14 -8.63 4.90 -10.23
N VAL A 15 -9.88 4.87 -9.76
CA VAL A 15 -10.34 5.70 -8.64
C VAL A 15 -10.37 4.81 -7.41
N ALA A 16 -9.95 5.34 -6.26
CA ALA A 16 -10.06 4.65 -4.99
C ALA A 16 -11.51 4.17 -4.75
N GLY A 17 -11.66 2.93 -4.31
CA GLY A 17 -12.93 2.35 -3.90
C GLY A 17 -13.09 2.29 -2.37
N PRO A 18 -14.16 1.65 -1.86
CA PRO A 18 -14.45 1.61 -0.44
C PRO A 18 -13.37 0.97 0.44
N MET A 19 -12.60 0.02 -0.12
CA MET A 19 -11.48 -0.61 0.59
C MET A 19 -10.29 0.34 0.68
N GLU A 20 -9.94 0.98 -0.44
CA GLU A 20 -8.87 1.97 -0.53
C GLU A 20 -9.14 3.17 0.38
N ASP A 21 -10.39 3.64 0.43
CA ASP A 21 -10.83 4.69 1.35
C ASP A 21 -10.68 4.28 2.82
N ALA A 22 -11.03 3.04 3.16
CA ALA A 22 -10.87 2.52 4.52
C ALA A 22 -9.38 2.40 4.92
N ILE A 23 -8.53 1.97 3.99
CA ILE A 23 -7.07 1.90 4.18
C ILE A 23 -6.51 3.31 4.38
N LEU A 24 -6.88 4.27 3.54
CA LEU A 24 -6.43 5.66 3.66
C LEU A 24 -6.90 6.29 4.98
N ALA A 25 -8.14 6.03 5.40
CA ALA A 25 -8.67 6.48 6.68
C ALA A 25 -7.88 5.92 7.87
N GLU A 26 -7.54 4.63 7.83
CA GLU A 26 -6.74 3.97 8.88
C GLU A 26 -5.31 4.54 8.95
N ILE A 27 -4.66 4.73 7.79
CA ILE A 27 -3.34 5.40 7.71
C ILE A 27 -3.41 6.81 8.27
N ASN A 28 -4.45 7.57 7.91
CA ASN A 28 -4.64 8.93 8.38
C ASN A 28 -4.92 9.00 9.88
N PHE A 29 -5.63 8.02 10.44
CA PHE A 29 -5.81 7.92 11.89
C PHE A 29 -4.46 7.68 12.60
N ALA A 30 -3.61 6.79 12.07
CA ALA A 30 -2.26 6.59 12.60
C ALA A 30 -1.39 7.86 12.53
N ARG A 31 -1.51 8.64 11.43
CA ARG A 31 -0.76 9.88 11.23
C ARG A 31 -1.22 11.01 12.13
N ALA A 32 -2.53 11.24 12.22
CA ALA A 32 -3.12 12.35 12.96
C ALA A 32 -3.18 12.09 14.48
N HIS A 33 -3.29 10.81 14.88
CA HIS A 33 -3.45 10.41 16.28
C HIS A 33 -2.51 9.25 16.67
N PRO A 34 -1.19 9.37 16.52
CA PRO A 34 -0.26 8.24 16.66
C PRO A 34 -0.24 7.63 18.07
N GLN A 35 -0.36 8.44 19.14
CA GLN A 35 -0.45 7.92 20.51
C GLN A 35 -1.76 7.16 20.77
N GLU A 36 -2.86 7.59 20.15
CA GLU A 36 -4.13 6.89 20.25
C GLU A 36 -4.09 5.57 19.48
N TYR A 37 -3.50 5.58 18.28
CA TYR A 37 -3.24 4.39 17.48
C TYR A 37 -2.39 3.37 18.25
N ALA A 38 -1.33 3.82 18.93
CA ALA A 38 -0.48 2.98 19.77
C ALA A 38 -1.29 2.28 20.88
N ARG A 39 -2.12 3.03 21.62
CA ARG A 39 -3.00 2.46 22.65
C ARG A 39 -3.98 1.46 22.06
N ARG A 40 -4.53 1.74 20.87
CA ARG A 40 -5.41 0.81 20.16
C ARG A 40 -4.69 -0.49 19.83
N LEU A 41 -3.46 -0.44 19.31
CA LEU A 41 -2.66 -1.64 19.02
C LEU A 41 -2.39 -2.47 20.28
N MET A 42 -2.06 -1.83 21.40
CA MET A 42 -1.80 -2.52 22.68
C MET A 42 -3.03 -3.26 23.23
N LEU A 43 -4.23 -2.79 22.90
CA LEU A 43 -5.50 -3.37 23.35
C LEU A 43 -6.13 -4.31 22.33
N GLN A 44 -5.62 -4.33 21.09
CA GLN A 44 -6.19 -5.13 20.03
C GLN A 44 -5.85 -6.62 20.24
N PRO A 45 -6.85 -7.50 20.19
CA PRO A 45 -6.59 -8.93 20.16
C PRO A 45 -5.90 -9.31 18.86
N VAL A 46 -5.13 -10.40 18.88
CA VAL A 46 -4.56 -10.98 17.66
C VAL A 46 -5.68 -11.17 16.64
N THR A 47 -5.48 -10.63 15.43
CA THR A 47 -6.48 -10.70 14.37
C THR A 47 -6.63 -12.12 13.84
N ALA A 48 -7.72 -12.40 13.11
CA ALA A 48 -7.87 -13.69 12.44
C ALA A 48 -6.73 -13.95 11.45
N TRP A 49 -6.27 -12.89 10.76
CA TRP A 49 -5.10 -12.94 9.89
C TRP A 49 -3.81 -13.24 10.66
N GLY A 50 -3.57 -12.58 11.80
CA GLY A 50 -2.40 -12.89 12.64
C GLY A 50 -2.39 -14.34 13.13
N ARG A 51 -3.55 -14.90 13.46
CA ARG A 51 -3.68 -16.34 13.77
C ARG A 51 -3.40 -17.23 12.56
N ALA A 52 -3.85 -16.84 11.37
CA ALA A 52 -3.60 -17.60 10.14
C ALA A 52 -2.10 -17.64 9.82
N LEU A 53 -1.40 -16.51 9.96
CA LEU A 53 0.07 -16.45 9.81
C LEU A 53 0.77 -17.38 10.79
N GLN A 54 0.39 -17.34 12.07
CA GLN A 54 0.93 -18.23 13.09
C GLN A 54 0.71 -19.70 12.77
N ALA A 55 -0.50 -20.06 12.32
CA ALA A 55 -0.80 -21.42 11.87
C ALA A 55 0.01 -21.84 10.64
N GLY A 56 0.35 -20.87 9.78
CA GLY A 56 1.25 -21.03 8.63
C GLY A 56 2.74 -21.08 8.98
N GLY A 57 3.09 -21.06 10.27
CA GLY A 57 4.48 -21.15 10.74
C GLY A 57 5.22 -19.82 10.86
N GLN A 58 4.55 -18.69 10.65
CA GLN A 58 5.14 -17.38 10.91
C GLN A 58 5.10 -17.09 12.41
N PRO A 59 6.25 -16.93 13.08
CA PRO A 59 6.26 -16.67 14.51
C PRO A 59 5.59 -15.33 14.83
N SER A 60 4.97 -15.23 16.00
CA SER A 60 4.65 -13.91 16.56
C SER A 60 5.94 -13.14 16.79
N ASP A 61 5.94 -11.86 16.42
CA ASP A 61 7.05 -10.95 16.73
C ASP A 61 6.59 -9.87 17.73
N PRO A 62 6.59 -10.18 19.05
CA PRO A 62 6.20 -9.22 20.07
C PRO A 62 7.21 -8.06 20.19
N GLU A 63 8.45 -8.26 19.78
CA GLU A 63 9.51 -7.24 19.82
C GLU A 63 9.27 -6.17 18.75
N ALA A 64 8.94 -6.58 17.51
CA ALA A 64 8.54 -5.67 16.46
C ALA A 64 7.27 -4.88 16.82
N LEU A 65 6.30 -5.52 17.47
CA LEU A 65 5.10 -4.82 17.96
C LEU A 65 5.46 -3.78 19.03
N ALA A 66 6.33 -4.14 19.99
CA ALA A 66 6.77 -3.22 21.02
C ALA A 66 7.52 -2.02 20.42
N GLU A 67 8.42 -2.25 19.46
CA GLU A 67 9.13 -1.19 18.75
C GLU A 67 8.17 -0.25 18.00
N ALA A 68 7.19 -0.80 17.28
CA ALA A 68 6.19 -0.01 16.55
C ALA A 68 5.33 0.84 17.49
N VAL A 69 4.89 0.28 18.62
CA VAL A 69 4.15 1.02 19.67
C VAL A 69 5.00 2.15 20.22
N ASP A 70 6.26 1.89 20.53
CA ASP A 70 7.21 2.88 21.03
C ASP A 70 7.46 4.02 20.04
N ALA A 71 7.59 3.68 18.76
CA ALA A 71 7.73 4.66 17.69
C ALA A 71 6.49 5.56 17.59
N LEU A 72 5.29 4.97 17.61
CA LEU A 72 4.03 5.71 17.58
C LEU A 72 3.83 6.61 18.81
N LEU A 73 4.25 6.15 20.00
CA LEU A 73 4.16 6.96 21.22
C LEU A 73 5.03 8.23 21.13
N ARG A 74 6.19 8.15 20.47
CA ARG A 74 7.12 9.28 20.26
C ARG A 74 6.81 10.12 19.03
N GLN A 75 5.97 9.63 18.12
CA GLN A 75 5.68 10.31 16.85
C GLN A 75 4.86 11.57 17.07
N THR A 76 5.33 12.68 16.51
CA THR A 76 4.53 13.92 16.44
C THR A 76 3.39 13.72 15.41
N PRO A 77 2.15 14.11 15.74
CA PRO A 77 1.04 14.10 14.78
C PRO A 77 1.39 14.78 13.46
N LEU A 78 0.98 14.15 12.36
CA LEU A 78 1.16 14.65 11.00
C LEU A 78 -0.20 14.96 10.36
N PRO A 79 -0.25 15.91 9.41
CA PRO A 79 -1.44 16.11 8.59
C PRO A 79 -1.86 14.81 7.88
N PRO A 80 -3.18 14.60 7.71
CA PRO A 80 -3.70 13.49 6.91
C PRO A 80 -3.23 13.63 5.45
N LEU A 81 -3.11 12.49 4.78
CA LEU A 81 -2.91 12.37 3.35
C LEU A 81 -4.24 12.51 2.61
N GLU A 82 -4.16 12.97 1.37
CA GLU A 82 -5.28 13.01 0.44
C GLU A 82 -5.15 11.87 -0.59
N PRO A 83 -6.26 11.35 -1.11
CA PRO A 83 -6.23 10.39 -2.21
C PRO A 83 -5.65 11.04 -3.48
N ASP A 84 -4.98 10.23 -4.29
CA ASP A 84 -4.37 10.67 -5.55
C ASP A 84 -4.57 9.59 -6.62
N ASP A 85 -5.24 9.98 -7.72
CA ASP A 85 -5.62 9.06 -8.80
C ASP A 85 -4.41 8.52 -9.58
N ILE A 86 -3.31 9.28 -9.63
CA ILE A 86 -2.05 8.85 -10.26
C ILE A 86 -1.44 7.72 -9.43
N LEU A 87 -1.38 7.89 -8.11
CA LEU A 87 -0.89 6.87 -7.19
C LEU A 87 -1.80 5.62 -7.20
N ALA A 88 -3.12 5.81 -7.21
CA ALA A 88 -4.08 4.71 -7.25
C ALA A 88 -3.95 3.88 -8.54
N THR A 89 -3.84 4.54 -9.69
CA THR A 89 -3.67 3.88 -10.99
C THR A 89 -2.36 3.09 -11.06
N ALA A 90 -1.25 3.68 -10.59
CA ALA A 90 0.04 3.02 -10.57
C ALA A 90 0.12 1.82 -9.61
N ALA A 91 -0.57 1.92 -8.46
CA ALA A 91 -0.67 0.84 -7.49
C ALA A 91 -1.48 -0.34 -8.06
N LEU A 92 -2.60 -0.06 -8.74
CA LEU A 92 -3.42 -1.09 -9.39
C LEU A 92 -2.62 -1.83 -10.47
N GLU A 93 -1.91 -1.11 -11.34
CA GLU A 93 -1.05 -1.72 -12.36
C GLU A 93 -0.03 -2.67 -11.73
N HIS A 94 0.60 -2.26 -10.62
CA HIS A 94 1.59 -3.08 -9.92
C HIS A 94 0.97 -4.37 -9.38
N VAL A 95 -0.16 -4.27 -8.67
CA VAL A 95 -0.86 -5.42 -8.09
C VAL A 95 -1.35 -6.38 -9.18
N GLU A 96 -1.89 -5.89 -10.29
CA GLU A 96 -2.32 -6.73 -11.42
C GLU A 96 -1.15 -7.48 -12.05
N SER A 97 0.01 -6.83 -12.18
CA SER A 97 1.24 -7.44 -12.71
C SER A 97 1.80 -8.53 -11.78
N GLN A 98 1.66 -8.35 -10.47
CA GLN A 98 2.20 -9.27 -9.46
C GLN A 98 1.27 -10.46 -9.22
N GLY A 99 -0.03 -10.21 -9.11
CA GLY A 99 -1.02 -11.20 -8.72
C GLY A 99 -1.09 -12.39 -9.69
N ALA A 100 -1.15 -12.12 -11.00
CA ALA A 100 -1.26 -13.19 -12.00
C ALA A 100 0.00 -14.06 -12.12
N ALA A 101 1.17 -13.51 -11.80
CA ALA A 101 2.47 -14.16 -12.00
C ALA A 101 3.12 -14.68 -10.70
N GLY A 102 2.53 -14.38 -9.53
CA GLY A 102 3.09 -14.72 -8.23
C GLY A 102 4.38 -13.95 -7.89
N HIS A 103 4.60 -12.81 -8.53
CA HIS A 103 5.76 -11.97 -8.26
C HIS A 103 5.56 -11.16 -6.98
N VAL A 104 6.66 -10.90 -6.27
CA VAL A 104 6.67 -10.07 -5.05
C VAL A 104 7.81 -9.05 -5.11
N GLY A 105 7.68 -7.96 -4.36
CA GLY A 105 8.68 -6.90 -4.26
C GLY A 105 8.27 -5.59 -4.93
N HIS A 106 9.12 -4.58 -4.84
CA HIS A 106 8.81 -3.21 -5.29
C HIS A 106 8.95 -3.00 -6.80
N ASN A 107 9.78 -3.82 -7.45
CA ASN A 107 10.03 -3.70 -8.87
C ASN A 107 8.96 -4.46 -9.66
N SER A 108 8.60 -3.90 -10.81
CA SER A 108 7.79 -4.58 -11.80
C SER A 108 8.54 -5.85 -12.30
N PRO A 109 7.85 -6.83 -12.90
CA PRO A 109 8.47 -8.08 -13.38
C PRO A 109 9.60 -7.90 -14.39
N ASP A 110 9.59 -6.81 -15.15
CA ASP A 110 10.62 -6.41 -16.11
C ASP A 110 11.79 -5.63 -15.48
N GLY A 111 11.74 -5.40 -14.17
CA GLY A 111 12.76 -4.69 -13.40
C GLY A 111 12.53 -3.18 -13.27
N GLU A 112 11.44 -2.63 -13.81
CA GLU A 112 11.09 -1.21 -13.59
C GLU A 112 10.94 -0.92 -12.09
N ARG A 113 11.59 0.13 -11.61
CA ARG A 113 11.54 0.51 -10.19
C ARG A 113 10.22 1.22 -9.87
N PHE A 114 9.74 1.12 -8.64
CA PHE A 114 8.44 1.70 -8.25
C PHE A 114 8.31 3.20 -8.60
N TYR A 115 9.37 3.99 -8.38
CA TYR A 115 9.34 5.43 -8.67
C TYR A 115 9.37 5.74 -10.18
N GLU A 116 9.85 4.82 -11.02
CA GLU A 116 9.80 4.94 -12.49
C GLU A 116 8.37 4.71 -12.97
N ARG A 117 7.70 3.68 -12.43
CA ARG A 117 6.27 3.43 -12.64
C ARG A 117 5.43 4.63 -12.22
N LEU A 118 5.63 5.17 -11.01
CA LEU A 118 4.90 6.36 -10.54
C LEU A 118 5.11 7.58 -11.46
N ARG A 119 6.34 7.81 -11.92
CA ARG A 119 6.64 8.91 -12.86
C ARG A 119 6.01 8.69 -14.24
N ARG A 120 5.92 7.45 -14.71
CA ARG A 120 5.22 7.10 -15.96
C ARG A 120 3.72 7.39 -15.88
N HIS A 121 3.12 7.27 -14.70
CA HIS A 121 1.74 7.67 -14.42
C HIS A 121 1.55 9.17 -14.15
N GLY A 122 2.63 9.95 -14.13
CA GLY A 122 2.56 11.41 -14.03
C GLY A 122 2.94 11.99 -12.66
N ALA A 123 3.49 11.19 -11.74
CA ALA A 123 4.01 11.73 -10.48
C ALA A 123 5.11 12.76 -10.73
N GLU A 124 5.02 13.89 -10.01
CA GLU A 124 5.92 15.02 -10.16
C GLU A 124 7.40 14.62 -9.97
N ARG A 125 8.29 15.14 -10.82
CA ARG A 125 9.71 14.75 -10.80
C ARG A 125 10.42 15.08 -9.49
N SER A 126 10.00 16.18 -8.85
CA SER A 126 10.52 16.66 -7.58
C SER A 126 9.87 16.01 -6.36
N ALA A 127 8.82 15.19 -6.53
CA ALA A 127 8.17 14.52 -5.43
C ALA A 127 9.10 13.50 -4.76
N ILE A 128 8.99 13.39 -3.43
CA ILE A 128 9.57 12.28 -2.67
C ILE A 128 8.54 11.15 -2.72
N LEU A 129 8.97 10.00 -3.23
CA LEU A 129 8.10 8.85 -3.47
C LEU A 129 8.54 7.69 -2.58
N ALA A 130 7.56 6.97 -2.03
CA ALA A 130 7.76 5.76 -1.24
C ALA A 130 6.63 4.78 -1.53
N GLU A 131 6.88 3.49 -1.27
CA GLU A 131 5.92 2.42 -1.53
C GLU A 131 5.94 1.42 -0.37
N ASN A 132 4.75 1.07 0.11
CA ASN A 132 4.52 -0.05 1.02
C ASN A 132 3.68 -1.11 0.29
N ILE A 133 4.05 -2.37 0.44
CA ILE A 133 3.37 -3.53 -0.15
C ILE A 133 3.21 -4.62 0.91
N ALA A 134 2.11 -5.34 0.87
CA ALA A 134 1.82 -6.43 1.79
C ALA A 134 1.28 -7.63 1.00
N TYR A 135 1.65 -8.84 1.46
CA TYR A 135 1.22 -10.12 0.90
C TYR A 135 0.61 -10.97 2.01
N GLY A 136 -0.31 -11.86 1.65
CA GLY A 136 -1.05 -12.71 2.58
C GLY A 136 -0.27 -13.93 3.03
#